data_AF-A0A543CF11-F1
#
_entry.id   AF-A0A543CF11-F1
#
_cell.length_a   1.000
_cell.length_b   1.000
_cell.length_c   1.000
_cell.angle_alpha   90.00
_cell.angle_beta   90.00
_cell.angle_gamma   90.00
#
_symmetry.space_group_name_H-M   'P 1'
#
loop_
_entity.id
_entity.type
_entity.pdbx_description
1 polymer ?
#
loop_
_entity_poly.entity_id
_entity_poly.type
_entity_poly.pdbx_seq_one_letter_code
_entity_poly.pdbx_strand_id
1 'polypeptide(L)'
;MRIDDELLADAKAFAAKHGRSLNSVVEDALYQLLRRTRESGERPHVDLPVSGGGGLQPGWAPDTDIKEIAYEVVVQDYMREQDRGDAAS
;
A
#
# COMPACT_ATOMS: atom_id res chain seq x y z
N MET A 1 -6.59 11.16 -27.29
CA MET A 1 -7.38 11.01 -26.04
C MET A 1 -8.20 12.27 -25.86
N ARG A 2 -9.49 12.16 -25.51
CA ARG A 2 -10.33 13.31 -25.14
C ARG A 2 -10.63 13.20 -23.65
N ILE A 3 -10.48 14.32 -22.94
CA ILE A 3 -10.86 14.47 -21.53
C ILE A 3 -12.03 15.45 -21.53
N ASP A 4 -13.00 15.19 -20.68
CA ASP A 4 -14.08 16.14 -20.41
C ASP A 4 -13.53 17.47 -19.87
N ASP A 5 -14.15 18.59 -20.25
CA ASP A 5 -13.64 19.92 -19.93
C ASP A 5 -13.73 20.24 -18.43
N GLU A 6 -14.75 19.73 -17.73
CA GLU A 6 -14.87 19.88 -16.27
C GLU A 6 -13.76 19.10 -15.57
N LEU A 7 -13.54 17.85 -15.99
CA LEU A 7 -12.47 17.02 -15.46
C LEU A 7 -11.07 17.62 -15.71
N LEU A 8 -10.88 18.26 -16.86
CA LEU A 8 -9.64 18.96 -17.18
C LEU A 8 -9.44 20.19 -16.28
N ALA A 9 -10.50 20.93 -15.97
CA ALA A 9 -10.45 22.08 -15.07
C ALA A 9 -10.06 21.65 -13.64
N ASP A 10 -10.68 20.59 -13.14
CA ASP A 10 -10.38 20.03 -11.81
C ASP A 10 -8.94 19.53 -11.73
N ALA A 11 -8.47 18.80 -12.75
CA ALA A 11 -7.11 18.31 -12.80
C ALA A 11 -6.08 19.46 -12.83
N LYS A 12 -6.37 20.57 -13.52
CA LYS A 12 -5.53 21.77 -13.51
C LYS A 12 -5.51 22.44 -12.14
N ALA A 13 -6.67 22.60 -11.51
CA ALA A 13 -6.77 23.19 -10.17
C ALA A 13 -5.99 22.35 -9.15
N PHE A 14 -6.13 21.03 -9.22
CA PHE A 14 -5.37 20.09 -8.38
C PHE A 14 -3.86 20.22 -8.61
N ALA A 15 -3.42 20.23 -9.87
CA ALA A 15 -1.99 20.35 -10.23
C ALA A 15 -1.40 21.66 -9.70
N ALA A 16 -2.09 22.79 -9.91
CA ALA A 16 -1.67 24.09 -9.42
C ALA A 16 -1.59 24.13 -7.89
N LYS A 17 -2.60 23.58 -7.19
CA LYS A 17 -2.64 23.52 -5.72
C LYS A 17 -1.46 22.76 -5.12
N HIS A 18 -0.98 21.71 -5.79
CA HIS A 18 0.10 20.85 -5.31
C HIS A 18 1.46 21.16 -5.95
N GLY A 19 1.58 22.23 -6.74
CA GLY A 19 2.82 22.59 -7.43
C GLY A 19 3.31 21.53 -8.42
N ARG A 20 2.40 20.73 -8.98
CA ARG A 20 2.71 19.67 -9.95
C ARG A 20 2.29 20.10 -11.36
N SER A 21 2.89 19.48 -12.38
CA SER A 21 2.39 19.62 -13.75
C SER A 21 1.15 18.75 -13.97
N LEU A 22 0.24 19.19 -14.85
CA LEU A 22 -0.92 18.39 -15.25
C LEU A 22 -0.50 17.02 -15.80
N ASN A 23 0.59 16.97 -16.57
CA ASN A 23 1.11 15.71 -17.11
C ASN A 23 1.50 14.72 -16.00
N SER A 24 2.20 15.19 -14.96
CA SER A 24 2.60 14.33 -13.83
C SER A 24 1.39 13.79 -13.07
N VAL A 25 0.32 14.57 -12.94
CA VAL A 25 -0.95 14.12 -12.33
C VAL A 25 -1.60 13.03 -13.17
N VAL A 26 -1.64 13.20 -14.49
CA VAL A 26 -2.21 12.20 -15.41
C VAL A 26 -1.39 10.92 -15.40
N GLU A 27 -0.05 11.00 -15.47
CA GLU A 27 0.84 9.84 -15.40
C GLU A 27 0.65 9.06 -14.09
N ASP A 28 0.59 9.75 -12.96
CA ASP A 28 0.39 9.15 -11.64
C ASP A 28 -0.97 8.42 -11.55
N ALA A 29 -2.04 9.03 -12.06
CA ALA A 29 -3.35 8.39 -12.12
C ALA A 29 -3.34 7.12 -12.99
N LEU A 30 -2.65 7.15 -14.13
CA LEU A 30 -2.48 5.98 -14.99
C LEU A 30 -1.66 4.88 -14.29
N TYR A 31 -0.57 5.22 -13.60
CA TYR A 31 0.22 4.26 -12.83
C TYR A 31 -0.62 3.60 -11.74
N GLN A 32 -1.40 4.37 -10.99
CA GLN A 32 -2.28 3.86 -9.94
C GLN A 32 -3.35 2.94 -10.52
N LEU A 33 -3.96 3.31 -11.65
CA LEU A 33 -4.95 2.47 -12.33
C LEU A 33 -4.35 1.13 -12.77
N LEU A 34 -3.18 1.16 -13.43
CA LEU A 34 -2.51 -0.05 -13.91
C LEU A 34 -2.01 -0.94 -12.78
N ARG A 35 -1.48 -0.35 -11.69
CA ARG A 35 -1.11 -1.08 -10.47
C ARG A 35 -2.31 -1.76 -9.85
N ARG A 36 -3.42 -1.04 -9.70
CA ARG A 36 -4.66 -1.58 -9.14
C ARG A 36 -5.14 -2.80 -9.92
N THR A 37 -5.13 -2.74 -11.25
CA THR A 37 -5.53 -3.85 -12.12
C THR A 37 -4.60 -5.07 -12.00
N ARG A 38 -3.30 -4.85 -11.74
CA ARG A 38 -2.33 -5.95 -11.51
C ARG A 38 -2.47 -6.57 -10.12
N GLU A 39 -2.75 -5.75 -9.11
CA GLU A 39 -2.90 -6.17 -7.71
C GLU A 39 -4.30 -6.71 -7.39
N SER A 40 -5.25 -6.66 -8.33
CA SER A 40 -6.56 -7.31 -8.25
C SER A 40 -6.54 -8.80 -8.58
N GLY A 41 -5.36 -9.43 -8.68
CA GLY A 41 -5.24 -10.86 -8.47
C GLY A 41 -5.81 -11.25 -7.10
N GLU A 42 -6.34 -12.47 -6.99
CA GLU A 42 -7.01 -13.04 -5.82
C GLU A 42 -6.20 -12.73 -4.55
N ARG A 43 -6.56 -11.64 -3.85
CA ARG A 43 -5.97 -11.32 -2.56
C ARG A 43 -6.50 -12.41 -1.64
N PRO A 44 -5.63 -13.25 -1.03
CA PRO A 44 -6.10 -14.28 -0.12
C PRO A 44 -7.02 -13.62 0.90
N HIS A 45 -8.21 -14.18 1.09
CA HIS A 45 -9.08 -13.72 2.17
C HIS A 45 -8.32 -13.93 3.47
N VAL A 46 -7.83 -12.85 4.07
CA VAL A 46 -7.22 -12.91 5.38
C VAL A 46 -8.35 -12.87 6.38
N ASP A 47 -8.68 -14.02 6.94
CA ASP A 47 -9.51 -14.10 8.14
C ASP A 47 -8.72 -13.45 9.27
N LEU A 48 -8.97 -12.15 9.47
CA LEU A 48 -8.44 -11.42 10.61
C LEU A 48 -9.16 -11.96 11.85
N PRO A 49 -8.47 -12.65 12.78
CA PRO A 49 -9.11 -13.13 13.99
C PRO A 49 -9.60 -11.91 14.78
N VAL A 50 -10.92 -11.74 14.82
CA VAL A 50 -11.54 -10.79 15.74
C VAL A 50 -11.47 -11.40 17.13
N SER A 51 -10.59 -10.87 17.98
CA SER A 51 -10.60 -11.23 19.40
C SER A 51 -11.92 -10.74 20.00
N GLY A 52 -12.88 -11.64 20.12
CA GLY A 52 -14.18 -11.39 20.77
C GLY A 52 -14.07 -11.02 22.26
N GLY A 53 -12.85 -10.96 22.81
CA GLY A 53 -12.56 -10.32 24.09
C GLY A 53 -11.75 -9.06 23.81
N GLY A 54 -12.34 -7.88 24.05
CA GLY A 54 -11.63 -6.61 23.99
C GLY A 54 -10.40 -6.65 24.91
N GLY A 55 -9.22 -6.72 24.32
CA GLY A 55 -7.96 -6.74 25.05
C GLY A 55 -6.79 -7.10 24.16
N LEU A 56 -5.65 -6.44 24.39
CA LEU A 56 -4.35 -6.80 23.83
C LEU A 56 -3.99 -8.22 24.27
N GLN A 57 -3.34 -9.00 23.38
CA GLN A 57 -2.79 -10.30 23.74
C GLN A 57 -1.85 -10.16 24.95
N PRO A 58 -1.87 -11.09 25.92
CA PRO A 58 -0.95 -11.06 27.05
C PRO A 58 0.49 -11.09 26.54
N GLY A 59 1.22 -10.00 26.75
CA GLY A 59 2.59 -9.81 26.25
C GLY A 59 2.80 -8.50 25.49
N TRP A 60 1.74 -7.91 24.92
CA TRP A 60 1.82 -6.63 24.21
C TRP A 60 1.51 -5.49 25.15
N ALA A 61 2.49 -4.58 25.30
CA ALA A 61 2.31 -3.40 26.12
C ALA A 61 1.31 -2.46 25.44
N PRO A 62 0.44 -1.79 26.21
CA PRO A 62 -0.59 -0.90 25.65
C PRO A 62 -0.06 0.35 24.92
N ASP A 63 1.24 0.62 24.98
CA ASP A 63 1.92 1.70 24.25
C ASP A 63 2.70 1.23 23.02
N THR A 64 2.62 -0.06 22.66
CA THR A 64 3.44 -0.58 21.57
C THR A 64 2.96 -0.02 20.24
N ASP A 65 3.85 0.70 19.54
CA ASP A 65 3.55 1.21 18.21
C ASP A 65 3.42 0.02 17.25
N ILE A 66 2.17 -0.29 16.88
CA ILE A 66 1.84 -1.40 15.98
C ILE A 66 2.61 -1.29 14.66
N LYS A 67 3.00 -0.07 14.25
CA LYS A 67 3.83 0.13 13.06
C LYS A 67 5.21 -0.50 13.23
N GLU A 68 5.83 -0.36 14.40
CA GLU A 68 7.17 -0.88 14.68
C GLU A 68 7.21 -2.42 14.63
N ILE A 69 6.20 -3.08 15.19
CA ILE A 69 6.04 -4.55 15.08
C ILE A 69 5.87 -4.97 13.62
N ALA A 70 5.03 -4.25 12.87
CA ALA A 70 4.77 -4.60 11.47
C ALA A 70 6.02 -4.48 10.59
N TYR A 71 6.93 -3.53 10.89
CA TYR A 71 8.20 -3.42 10.18
C TYR A 71 9.15 -4.58 10.49
N GLU A 72 9.25 -5.01 11.74
CA GLU A 72 10.13 -6.14 12.09
C GLU A 72 9.67 -7.46 11.46
N VAL A 73 8.36 -7.74 11.46
CA VAL A 73 7.81 -8.96 10.85
C VAL A 73 8.07 -9.01 9.34
N VAL A 74 7.84 -7.89 8.64
CA VAL A 74 8.08 -7.80 7.19
C VAL A 74 9.57 -7.93 6.87
N VAL A 75 10.45 -7.37 7.70
CA VAL A 75 11.90 -7.52 7.54
C VAL A 75 12.34 -8.95 7.79
N GLN A 76 11.78 -9.65 8.78
CA GLN A 76 12.11 -11.05 9.04
C GLN A 76 11.67 -11.98 7.90
N ASP A 77 10.49 -11.77 7.32
CA ASP A 77 10.04 -12.53 6.16
C ASP A 77 10.96 -12.27 4.95
N TYR A 78 11.37 -11.02 4.73
CA TYR A 78 12.30 -10.66 3.65
C TYR A 78 13.69 -11.31 3.82
N MET A 79 14.20 -11.40 5.06
CA MET A 79 15.48 -12.06 5.33
C MET A 79 15.38 -13.59 5.20
N ARG A 80 14.23 -14.17 5.54
CA ARG A 80 13.97 -15.61 5.40
C ARG A 80 13.86 -16.07 3.95
N GLU A 81 13.41 -15.18 3.06
CA GLU A 81 13.39 -15.44 1.61
C GLU A 81 14.78 -15.40 0.99
N GLN A 82 15.69 -14.57 1.49
CA GLN A 82 17.09 -14.49 1.04
C GLN A 82 17.89 -15.75 1.36
N ASP A 83 17.76 -16.28 2.58
CA ASP A 83 18.43 -17.53 3.00
C ASP A 83 17.99 -18.76 2.17
N ARG A 84 16.80 -18.71 1.55
CA ARG A 84 16.30 -19.78 0.68
C ARG A 84 16.90 -19.73 -0.73
N GLY A 85 17.42 -18.58 -1.14
CA GLY A 85 18.06 -18.36 -2.45
C GLY A 85 19.50 -18.87 -2.51
N ASP A 86 20.23 -18.84 -1.39
CA ASP A 86 21.65 -19.25 -1.34
C ASP A 86 21.87 -20.77 -1.21
N ALA A 87 20.83 -21.56 -0.94
CA ALA A 87 20.94 -23.02 -0.85
C ALA A 87 20.81 -23.76 -2.21
N ALA A 88 20.73 -23.03 -3.33
CA ALA A 88 20.48 -23.57 -4.66
C ALA A 88 21.59 -23.27 -5.70
N SER A 89 22.80 -22.90 -5.27
CA SER A 89 23.94 -22.70 -6.17
C SER A 89 25.13 -23.60 -5.90
#